data_AF-A0A354SHH1-F1
#
_entry.id   AF-A0A354SHH1-F1
#
_cell.length_a   1.000
_cell.length_b   1.000
_cell.length_c   1.000
_cell.angle_alpha   90.00
_cell.angle_beta   90.00
_cell.angle_gamma   90.00
#
_symmetry.space_group_name_H-M   'P 1'
#
loop_
_entity.id
_entity.type
_entity.pdbx_description
1 polymer ?
#
loop_
_entity_poly.entity_id
_entity_poly.type
_entity_poly.pdbx_seq_one_letter_code
_entity_poly.pdbx_strand_id
1 'polypeptide(L)'
;MVVLDATWRQARRLYTRTLTLWAIPRLVLPAPTRSRDRLREQRRPDGMSTIEAVATAVAKSEGTKVAEPLERLYDEVVRRTITLRWKPGRLIVSG
;
A
#
# COMPACT_ATOMS: atom_id res chain seq x y z
N MET A 1 15.00 -7.68 -2.08
CA MET A 1 14.51 -6.55 -1.25
C MET A 1 13.84 -7.10 0.01
N VAL A 2 13.89 -6.38 1.13
CA VAL A 2 13.13 -6.70 2.36
C VAL A 2 12.17 -5.55 2.66
N VAL A 3 10.94 -5.86 3.06
CA VAL A 3 9.90 -4.87 3.44
C VAL A 3 9.40 -5.19 4.84
N LEU A 4 9.27 -4.15 5.66
CA LEU A 4 8.73 -4.26 7.01
C LEU A 4 7.22 -4.03 6.98
N ASP A 5 6.43 -5.09 6.98
CA ASP A 5 4.98 -4.99 7.00
C ASP A 5 4.45 -4.80 8.43
N ALA A 6 4.27 -3.54 8.81
CA ALA A 6 3.70 -3.19 10.11
C ALA A 6 3.13 -1.77 10.08
N THR A 7 2.40 -1.38 11.12
CA THR A 7 2.05 0.04 11.30
C THR A 7 3.34 0.89 11.42
N TRP A 8 3.28 2.17 11.07
CA TRP A 8 4.43 3.09 11.16
C TRP A 8 5.18 3.03 12.49
N ARG A 9 4.44 2.98 13.60
CA ARG A 9 5.01 2.90 14.96
C ARG A 9 5.74 1.57 15.17
N GLN A 10 5.15 0.46 14.72
CA GLN A 10 5.74 -0.88 14.84
C GLN A 10 6.95 -1.04 13.91
N ALA A 11 6.86 -0.61 12.65
CA ALA A 11 7.95 -0.67 11.69
C ALA A 11 9.17 0.12 12.17
N ARG A 12 8.95 1.35 12.70
CA ARG A 12 10.03 2.14 13.31
C ARG A 12 10.66 1.41 14.49
N ARG A 13 9.85 0.83 15.39
CA ARG A 13 10.34 0.08 16.54
C ARG A 13 11.18 -1.14 16.12
N LEU A 14 10.70 -1.91 15.14
CA LEU A 14 11.42 -3.07 14.59
C LEU A 14 12.76 -2.62 13.99
N TYR A 15 12.73 -1.60 13.12
CA TYR A 15 13.94 -1.04 12.51
C TYR A 15 14.96 -0.59 13.56
N THR A 16 14.53 0.15 14.60
CA THR A 16 15.44 0.64 15.65
C THR A 16 16.06 -0.46 16.52
N ARG A 17 15.47 -1.66 16.56
CA ARG A 17 15.90 -2.74 17.46
C ARG A 17 16.66 -3.87 16.77
N THR A 18 16.62 -3.91 15.45
CA THR A 18 17.28 -4.96 14.67
C THR A 18 18.52 -4.39 13.99
N LEU A 19 19.67 -4.55 14.64
CA LEU A 19 20.95 -3.99 14.17
C LEU A 19 21.31 -4.42 12.74
N THR A 20 20.97 -5.66 12.34
CA THR A 20 21.23 -6.14 10.97
C THR A 20 20.50 -5.35 9.90
N LEU A 21 19.35 -4.73 10.21
CA LEU A 21 18.63 -3.87 9.26
C LEU A 21 19.35 -2.54 8.99
N TRP A 22 20.29 -2.13 9.86
CA TRP A 22 21.01 -0.88 9.70
C TRP A 22 22.14 -0.98 8.66
N ALA A 23 22.63 -2.21 8.43
CA ALA A 23 23.63 -2.50 7.40
C ALA A 23 23.04 -2.55 5.98
N ILE A 24 21.71 -2.58 5.84
CA ILE A 24 21.05 -2.73 4.54
C ILE A 24 20.80 -1.34 3.92
N PRO A 25 21.11 -1.13 2.63
CA PRO A 25 20.77 0.10 1.92
C PRO A 25 19.28 0.43 2.02
N ARG A 26 18.97 1.70 2.29
CA ARG A 26 17.59 2.18 2.45
C ARG A 26 17.06 2.73 1.13
N LEU A 27 15.93 2.19 0.68
CA LEU A 27 15.21 2.73 -0.47
C LEU A 27 14.16 3.74 0.00
N VAL A 28 14.28 4.99 -0.46
CA VAL A 28 13.27 6.03 -0.24
C VAL A 28 12.32 6.06 -1.44
N LEU A 29 11.02 5.90 -1.16
CA LEU A 29 9.96 5.94 -2.16
C LEU A 29 9.40 7.36 -2.29
N PRO A 30 9.04 7.81 -3.51
CA PRO A 30 8.30 9.05 -3.70
C PRO A 30 6.92 8.95 -3.04
N ALA A 31 6.26 10.06 -2.73
CA ALA A 31 4.88 10.01 -2.27
C ALA A 31 3.96 9.41 -3.36
N PRO A 32 2.90 8.66 -2.99
CA PRO A 32 2.02 8.06 -3.98
C PRO A 32 1.14 9.11 -4.65
N THR A 33 0.67 8.80 -5.86
CA THR A 33 -0.28 9.64 -6.59
C THR A 33 -1.60 9.75 -5.81
N ARG A 34 -2.06 10.99 -5.58
CA ARG A 34 -3.28 11.28 -4.81
C ARG A 34 -4.58 10.99 -5.56
N SER A 35 -4.54 10.87 -6.88
CA SER A 35 -5.72 10.67 -7.74
C SER A 35 -6.16 9.21 -7.89
N ARG A 36 -5.53 8.26 -7.20
CA ARG A 36 -5.86 6.83 -7.29
C ARG A 36 -6.84 6.44 -6.18
N ASP A 37 -7.82 5.60 -6.52
CA ASP A 37 -8.81 5.10 -5.57
C ASP A 37 -8.15 4.39 -4.38
N ARG A 38 -8.70 4.62 -3.18
CA ARG A 38 -8.20 4.07 -1.91
C ARG A 38 -9.36 3.60 -1.03
N LEU A 39 -9.14 2.49 -0.31
CA LEU A 39 -10.14 1.94 0.62
C LEU A 39 -10.25 2.67 1.95
N ARG A 40 -9.27 3.51 2.27
CA ARG A 40 -9.22 4.34 3.47
C ARG A 40 -8.41 5.60 3.18
N GLU A 41 -8.76 6.66 3.88
CA GLU A 41 -7.95 7.86 3.91
C GLU A 41 -6.64 7.60 4.66
N GLN A 42 -5.53 8.08 4.11
CA GLN A 42 -4.22 7.94 4.72
C GLN A 42 -3.98 9.16 5.60
N ARG A 43 -3.60 8.92 6.86
CA ARG A 43 -3.32 10.02 7.82
C ARG A 43 -2.12 10.87 7.44
N ARG A 44 -1.26 10.40 6.53
CA ARG A 44 -0.07 11.12 6.06
C ARG A 44 -0.10 11.22 4.53
N PRO A 45 0.39 12.33 3.96
CA PRO A 45 0.41 12.53 2.51
C PRO A 45 1.35 11.55 1.78
N ASP A 46 2.32 10.96 2.47
CA ASP A 46 3.23 9.92 1.98
C ASP A 46 2.74 8.49 2.29
N GLY A 47 1.52 8.34 2.80
CA GLY A 47 0.97 7.04 3.20
C GLY A 47 0.67 6.11 2.02
N MET A 48 1.34 4.97 2.00
CA MET A 48 1.09 3.87 1.06
C MET A 48 0.58 2.62 1.78
N SER A 49 -0.20 1.81 1.08
CA SER A 49 -0.34 0.39 1.43
C SER A 49 0.96 -0.37 1.14
N THR A 50 1.12 -1.55 1.73
CA THR A 50 2.31 -2.41 1.52
C THR A 50 2.47 -2.78 0.04
N ILE A 51 1.37 -3.07 -0.67
CA ILE A 51 1.42 -3.40 -2.11
C ILE A 51 1.84 -2.20 -2.97
N GLU A 52 1.34 -0.98 -2.69
CA GLU A 52 1.79 0.24 -3.39
C GLU A 52 3.28 0.49 -3.17
N ALA A 53 3.76 0.30 -1.93
CA ALA A 53 5.16 0.47 -1.60
C ALA A 53 6.06 -0.54 -2.32
N VAL A 54 5.65 -1.81 -2.35
CA VAL A 54 6.37 -2.87 -3.09
C VAL A 54 6.35 -2.60 -4.58
N ALA A 55 5.21 -2.26 -5.18
CA ALA A 55 5.11 -1.97 -6.61
C ALA A 55 5.98 -0.78 -7.01
N THR A 56 5.97 0.31 -6.22
CA THR A 56 6.84 1.48 -6.44
C THR A 56 8.32 1.12 -6.32
N ALA A 57 8.67 0.27 -5.35
CA ALA A 57 10.05 -0.19 -5.18
C ALA A 57 10.53 -1.05 -6.37
N VAL A 58 9.71 -2.00 -6.81
CA VAL A 58 9.98 -2.84 -7.98
C VAL A 58 10.09 -1.98 -9.25
N ALA A 59 9.20 -0.99 -9.43
CA ALA A 59 9.26 -0.09 -10.56
C ALA A 59 10.59 0.69 -10.60
N LYS A 60 11.10 1.09 -9.43
CA LYS A 60 12.39 1.79 -9.30
C LYS A 60 13.60 0.88 -9.51
N SER A 61 13.57 -0.38 -9.05
CA SER A 61 14.73 -1.28 -9.10
C SER A 61 14.79 -2.15 -10.34
N GLU A 62 13.64 -2.58 -10.86
CA GLU A 62 13.51 -3.60 -11.91
C GLU A 62 12.70 -3.10 -13.12
N GLY A 63 12.07 -1.93 -13.00
CA GLY A 63 11.35 -1.27 -14.08
C GLY A 63 9.83 -1.40 -13.99
N THR A 64 9.13 -0.45 -14.60
CA THR A 64 7.67 -0.30 -14.51
C THR A 64 6.89 -1.50 -15.04
N LYS A 65 7.40 -2.17 -16.10
CA LYS A 65 6.77 -3.37 -16.66
C LYS A 65 6.74 -4.54 -15.67
N VAL A 66 7.78 -4.66 -14.83
CA VAL A 66 7.86 -5.72 -13.80
C VAL A 66 6.90 -5.43 -12.66
N ALA A 67 6.67 -4.15 -12.34
CA ALA A 67 5.73 -3.72 -11.30
C ALA A 67 4.26 -3.81 -11.72
N GLU A 68 3.95 -3.76 -13.02
CA GLU A 68 2.59 -3.67 -13.56
C GLU A 68 1.61 -4.73 -12.99
N PRO A 69 1.98 -6.01 -12.81
CA PRO A 69 1.08 -6.99 -12.21
C PRO A 69 0.65 -6.64 -10.78
N LEU A 70 1.55 -6.04 -9.98
CA LEU A 70 1.24 -5.60 -8.61
C LEU A 70 0.31 -4.39 -8.62
N GLU A 71 0.52 -3.49 -9.57
CA GLU A 71 -0.36 -2.33 -9.77
C GLU A 71 -1.78 -2.76 -10.13
N ARG A 72 -1.92 -3.71 -11.07
CA ARG A 72 -3.23 -4.28 -11.43
C ARG A 72 -3.88 -5.01 -10.26
N LEU A 73 -3.10 -5.72 -9.45
CA LEU A 73 -3.61 -6.39 -8.25
C LEU A 73 -4.16 -5.39 -7.23
N TYR A 74 -3.47 -4.27 -7.00
CA TYR A 74 -3.97 -3.20 -6.15
C TYR A 74 -5.33 -2.68 -6.65
N ASP A 75 -5.41 -2.30 -7.93
CA ASP A 75 -6.63 -1.74 -8.52
C ASP A 75 -7.80 -2.73 -8.42
N GLU A 76 -7.55 -4.01 -8.68
CA GLU A 76 -8.57 -5.05 -8.59
C GLU A 76 -9.08 -5.25 -7.15
N VAL A 77 -8.19 -5.27 -6.16
CA VAL A 77 -8.57 -5.39 -4.74
C VAL A 77 -9.40 -4.18 -4.29
N VAL A 78 -8.99 -2.97 -4.70
CA VAL A 78 -9.72 -1.74 -4.38
C VAL A 78 -11.11 -1.78 -5.02
N ARG A 79 -11.18 -2.02 -6.33
CA ARG A 79 -12.42 -2.11 -7.10
C ARG A 79 -13.38 -3.12 -6.48
N ARG A 80 -12.94 -4.35 -6.23
CA ARG A 80 -13.77 -5.41 -5.66
C ARG A 80 -14.25 -5.08 -4.25
N THR A 81 -13.39 -4.49 -3.42
CA THR A 81 -13.78 -4.12 -2.05
C THR A 81 -14.81 -2.99 -2.06
N ILE A 82 -14.67 -1.99 -2.94
CA ILE A 82 -15.67 -0.93 -3.11
C ILE A 82 -16.99 -1.56 -3.55
N THR A 83 -17.01 -2.40 -4.59
CA THR A 83 -18.23 -3.07 -5.07
C THR A 83 -18.92 -3.91 -4.00
N LEU A 84 -18.16 -4.63 -3.16
CA LEU A 84 -18.73 -5.47 -2.10
C LEU A 84 -19.23 -4.66 -0.89
N ARG A 85 -18.55 -3.55 -0.55
CA ARG A 85 -18.98 -2.64 0.52
C ARG A 85 -20.22 -1.83 0.11
N TRP A 86 -20.29 -1.46 -1.16
CA TRP A 86 -21.40 -0.73 -1.75
C TRP A 86 -22.25 -1.68 -2.60
N LYS A 87 -22.95 -2.62 -1.95
CA LYS A 87 -24.06 -3.33 -2.59
C LYS A 87 -25.30 -2.44 -2.57
N PRO A 88 -25.85 -1.99 -3.73
CA PRO A 88 -27.19 -1.41 -3.76
C PRO A 88 -28.18 -2.55 -3.51
N GLY A 89 -28.73 -2.64 -2.30
CA GLY A 89 -29.63 -3.75 -1.94
C GLY A 89 -29.93 -3.94 -0.46
N ARG A 90 -29.33 -3.16 0.46
CA ARG A 90 -29.80 -3.08 1.85
C ARG A 90 -30.59 -1.77 2.04
N LEU A 91 -31.69 -1.64 1.29
CA LEU A 91 -32.80 -0.77 1.69
C LEU A 91 -33.43 -1.46 2.91
N ILE A 92 -33.23 -0.87 4.08
CA ILE A 92 -34.06 -1.18 5.24
C ILE A 92 -35.45 -0.66 4.88
N VAL A 93 -36.38 -1.58 4.64
CA VAL A 93 -37.81 -1.26 4.67
C VAL A 93 -38.13 -1.08 6.15
N SER A 94 -38.21 0.17 6.59
CA SER A 94 -38.86 0.53 7.84
C SER A 94 -40.24 1.08 7.47
N GLY A 95 -41.24 0.20 7.56
CA GLY A 95 -42.62 0.60 7.83
C GLY A 95 -42.84 0.73 9.33
#